data_AF-A0A177CXK5-F1
#
_entry.id   AF-A0A177CXK5-F1
#
_cell.length_a   1.000
_cell.length_b   1.000
_cell.length_c   1.000
_cell.angle_alpha   90.00
_cell.angle_beta   90.00
_cell.angle_gamma   90.00
#
_symmetry.space_group_name_H-M   'P 1'
#
loop_
_entity.id
_entity.type
_entity.pdbx_description
1 polymer ?
#
loop_
_entity_poly.entity_id
_entity_poly.type
_entity_poly.pdbx_seq_one_letter_code
_entity_poly.pdbx_strand_id
1 'polypeptide(L)'
;MGQSPQLCDRLRPVADVIIQHNADLTISDQEGNSACTLIFQNRGGLSYLEEFVYRYIDLLALHDMETVDYWLITALARAYPTFRRCLEAENESFRTAPRLALKQARPSASLTELDLSVQMESIKNAEVKHRTRFLQSLCAKGTLEMVKPFLAIGLDLNEIEAVQHQTYLRAAGRAGNMEVVDALMKAGASVDGVSDFNHPYSIVNGVVDEIFDRWNCLRHGRPDVDAHGHSEGAEFWILPRLLQNPTFNDPNVLLLAVWYELDHAIFETLLDHGCGRRDGQKPMSWQLRRYGSEVIEAIKCDNPVVTRMLEHGLALEVEDGWGCTALIHALDKGIGRENYTQAVVTAGADLERRTGCGYTPLEFAETNMRARHPRMPQRTWNTKSLEVCNSRLISVEEDRATYIMLKRAIGERKGHRATLSTCRFQYHNSSLTSNRVEIPSSNDSFFSIRSVLHSSYIGIERDWSDVQLTVLGTILTALSLVWVKMVAALWKLFSTRRGARTKL
;
A
#
# COMPACT_ATOMS: atom_id res chain seq x y z
N MET A 1 1.34 11.47 18.82
CA MET A 1 2.46 12.10 19.56
C MET A 1 3.33 10.98 20.11
N GLY A 2 4.56 10.85 19.63
CA GLY A 2 5.46 9.77 20.02
C GLY A 2 5.95 9.94 21.45
N GLN A 3 5.64 9.00 22.33
CA GLN A 3 6.28 8.92 23.63
C GLN A 3 7.60 8.16 23.46
N SER A 4 8.73 8.80 23.80
CA SER A 4 10.04 8.13 23.75
C SER A 4 10.06 6.94 24.73
N PRO A 5 10.90 5.91 24.52
CA PRO A 5 11.10 4.83 25.49
C PRO A 5 11.40 5.37 26.90
N GLN A 6 12.12 6.49 26.95
CA GLN A 6 12.44 7.24 28.16
C GLN A 6 11.19 7.79 28.87
N LEU A 7 10.12 8.12 28.14
CA LEU A 7 8.87 8.60 28.72
C LEU A 7 8.06 7.45 29.33
N CYS A 8 8.02 6.29 28.67
CA CYS A 8 7.38 5.09 29.23
C CYS A 8 8.07 4.67 30.54
N ASP A 9 9.40 4.57 30.55
CA ASP A 9 10.16 4.23 31.77
C ASP A 9 10.03 5.29 32.87
N ARG A 10 9.83 6.56 32.51
CA ARG A 10 9.55 7.66 33.46
C ARG A 10 8.17 7.60 34.06
N LEU A 11 7.18 7.05 33.36
CA LEU A 11 5.79 6.97 33.81
C LEU A 11 5.47 5.67 34.54
N ARG A 12 6.30 4.62 34.42
CA ARG A 12 6.14 3.37 35.20
C ARG A 12 5.99 3.60 36.71
N PRO A 13 6.82 4.43 37.39
CA PRO A 13 6.65 4.65 38.82
C PRO A 13 5.32 5.32 39.17
N VAL A 14 4.77 6.14 38.27
CA VAL A 14 3.46 6.80 38.46
C VAL A 14 2.35 5.76 38.37
N ALA A 15 2.40 4.89 37.36
CA ALA A 15 1.47 3.78 37.22
C ALA A 15 1.50 2.86 38.45
N ASP A 16 2.69 2.48 38.92
CA ASP A 16 2.86 1.64 40.12
C ASP A 16 2.23 2.29 41.36
N VAL A 17 2.42 3.60 41.57
CA VAL A 17 1.82 4.33 42.70
C VAL A 17 0.29 4.38 42.61
N ILE A 18 -0.27 4.65 41.43
CA ILE A 18 -1.72 4.68 41.23
C ILE A 18 -2.34 3.32 41.57
N ILE A 19 -1.66 2.24 41.16
CA ILE A 19 -2.15 0.86 41.31
C ILE A 19 -2.00 0.39 42.76
N GLN A 20 -0.91 0.78 43.44
CA GLN A 20 -0.75 0.57 44.89
C GLN A 20 -1.86 1.23 45.73
N HIS A 21 -2.58 2.22 45.17
CA HIS A 21 -3.69 2.89 45.83
C HIS A 21 -5.06 2.35 45.36
N ASN A 22 -5.15 1.07 44.99
CA ASN A 22 -6.37 0.36 44.58
C ASN A 22 -7.08 1.00 43.37
N ALA A 23 -6.32 1.41 42.36
CA ALA A 23 -6.93 1.76 41.08
C ALA A 23 -7.63 0.53 40.50
N ASP A 24 -8.86 0.71 40.04
CA ASP A 24 -9.64 -0.34 39.40
C ASP A 24 -9.11 -0.60 37.99
N LEU A 25 -8.51 -1.78 37.81
CA LEU A 25 -7.88 -2.20 36.56
C LEU A 25 -8.89 -2.73 35.54
N THR A 26 -10.14 -2.95 35.96
CA THR A 26 -11.20 -3.50 35.10
C THR A 26 -11.87 -2.42 34.25
N ILE A 27 -11.65 -1.14 34.55
CA ILE A 27 -12.25 -0.02 33.82
C ILE A 27 -11.60 0.13 32.45
N SER A 28 -12.43 0.09 31.41
CA SER A 28 -12.05 0.39 30.04
C SER A 28 -12.23 1.88 29.69
N ASP A 29 -11.51 2.35 28.68
CA ASP A 29 -11.80 3.62 28.02
C ASP A 29 -13.05 3.54 27.12
N GLN A 30 -13.38 4.64 26.44
CA GLN A 30 -14.52 4.71 25.51
C GLN A 30 -14.37 3.83 24.27
N GLU A 31 -13.14 3.39 23.97
CA GLU A 31 -12.83 2.51 22.86
C GLU A 31 -12.84 1.02 23.27
N GLY A 32 -12.99 0.74 24.57
CA GLY A 32 -12.98 -0.59 25.16
C GLY A 32 -11.57 -1.11 25.46
N ASN A 33 -10.56 -0.24 25.56
CA ASN A 33 -9.22 -0.63 25.99
C ASN A 33 -9.09 -0.42 27.50
N SER A 34 -8.78 -1.46 28.26
CA SER A 34 -8.39 -1.30 29.67
C SER A 34 -6.90 -0.99 29.82
N ALA A 35 -6.47 -0.80 31.07
CA ALA A 35 -5.08 -0.64 31.43
C ALA A 35 -4.18 -1.78 30.90
N CYS A 36 -4.62 -3.05 30.94
CA CYS A 36 -3.79 -4.18 30.50
C CYS A 36 -3.56 -4.16 28.98
N THR A 37 -4.64 -3.95 28.22
CA THR A 37 -4.57 -3.80 26.76
C THR A 37 -3.71 -2.60 26.35
N LEU A 38 -3.87 -1.44 27.01
CA LEU A 38 -3.06 -0.26 26.74
C LEU A 38 -1.58 -0.48 27.07
N ILE A 39 -1.27 -1.14 28.19
CA ILE A 39 0.09 -1.54 28.54
C ILE A 39 0.66 -2.43 27.45
N PHE A 40 -0.07 -3.46 27.03
CA PHE A 40 0.40 -4.43 26.03
C PHE A 40 0.70 -3.79 24.67
N GLN A 41 -0.14 -2.86 24.23
CA GLN A 41 0.01 -2.16 22.96
C GLN A 41 1.26 -1.26 22.94
N ASN A 42 1.72 -0.79 24.09
CA ASN A 42 2.90 0.07 24.18
C ASN A 42 4.21 -0.65 23.83
N ARG A 43 5.22 0.13 23.46
CA ARG A 43 6.56 -0.37 23.13
C ARG A 43 7.23 -0.99 24.36
N GLY A 44 7.62 -2.27 24.27
CA GLY A 44 8.14 -3.02 25.42
C GLY A 44 7.06 -3.37 26.46
N GLY A 45 5.79 -3.14 26.10
CA GLY A 45 4.62 -3.36 26.93
C GLY A 45 4.54 -4.77 27.49
N LEU A 46 4.83 -5.78 26.67
CA LEU A 46 4.81 -7.18 27.10
C LEU A 46 5.70 -7.45 28.32
N SER A 47 6.95 -6.97 28.33
CA SER A 47 7.84 -7.19 29.49
C SER A 47 7.35 -6.52 30.76
N TYR A 48 6.75 -5.33 30.63
CA TYR A 48 6.15 -4.65 31.78
C TYR A 48 4.86 -5.34 32.21
N LEU A 49 4.05 -5.80 31.26
CA LEU A 49 2.83 -6.54 31.52
C LEU A 49 3.12 -7.84 32.25
N GLU A 50 4.17 -8.58 31.87
CA GLU A 50 4.60 -9.76 32.61
C GLU A 50 4.84 -9.43 34.09
N GLU A 51 5.68 -8.43 34.39
CA GLU A 51 5.95 -7.97 35.76
C GLU A 51 4.70 -7.46 36.49
N PHE A 52 3.85 -6.73 35.77
CA PHE A 52 2.62 -6.12 36.25
C PHE A 52 1.60 -7.17 36.70
N VAL A 53 1.37 -8.15 35.84
CA VAL A 53 0.38 -9.21 36.04
C VAL A 53 0.73 -10.06 37.26
N TYR A 54 2.00 -10.37 37.51
CA TYR A 54 2.42 -11.07 38.74
C TYR A 54 2.15 -10.31 40.04
N ARG A 55 2.12 -8.97 39.99
CA ARG A 55 2.03 -8.13 41.18
C ARG A 55 0.62 -7.72 41.53
N TYR A 56 -0.21 -7.53 40.51
CA TYR A 56 -1.45 -6.77 40.66
C TYR A 56 -2.69 -7.48 40.11
N ILE A 57 -2.55 -8.61 39.43
CA ILE A 57 -3.70 -9.37 38.92
C ILE A 57 -3.85 -10.66 39.73
N ASP A 58 -4.89 -10.69 40.57
CA ASP A 58 -5.35 -11.87 41.27
C ASP A 58 -6.50 -12.57 40.52
N LEU A 59 -6.93 -13.74 41.00
CA LEU A 59 -8.04 -14.48 40.39
C LEU A 59 -9.38 -13.73 40.39
N LEU A 60 -9.63 -12.88 41.40
CA LEU A 60 -10.89 -12.13 41.48
C LEU A 60 -10.92 -11.04 40.40
N ALA A 61 -9.83 -10.28 40.27
CA ALA A 61 -9.67 -9.30 39.21
C ALA A 61 -9.77 -9.95 37.82
N LEU A 62 -9.21 -11.15 37.64
CA LEU A 62 -9.32 -11.89 36.37
C LEU A 62 -10.78 -12.22 36.00
N HIS A 63 -11.63 -12.54 36.98
CA HIS A 63 -13.05 -12.85 36.74
C HIS A 63 -13.88 -11.60 36.40
N ASP A 64 -13.52 -10.46 36.97
CA ASP A 64 -14.23 -9.19 36.78
C ASP A 64 -13.76 -8.41 35.53
N MET A 65 -12.73 -8.89 34.83
CA MET A 65 -12.19 -8.24 33.63
C MET A 65 -13.14 -8.31 32.42
N GLU A 66 -13.03 -7.30 31.56
CA GLU A 66 -13.64 -7.33 30.23
C GLU A 66 -13.08 -8.48 29.37
N THR A 67 -13.89 -8.92 28.40
CA THR A 67 -13.58 -10.09 27.56
C THR A 67 -12.22 -10.02 26.87
N VAL A 68 -11.80 -8.85 26.38
CA VAL A 68 -10.52 -8.68 25.67
C VAL A 68 -9.32 -8.85 26.61
N ASP A 69 -9.37 -8.26 27.80
CA ASP A 69 -8.29 -8.37 28.78
C ASP A 69 -8.23 -9.75 29.40
N TYR A 70 -9.39 -10.33 29.68
CA TYR A 70 -9.47 -11.73 30.05
C TYR A 70 -8.78 -12.61 29.00
N TRP A 71 -9.02 -12.40 27.70
CA TRP A 71 -8.30 -13.15 26.66
C TRP A 71 -6.80 -12.88 26.65
N LEU A 72 -6.37 -11.64 26.87
CA LEU A 72 -4.95 -11.30 26.93
C LEU A 72 -4.25 -11.97 28.11
N ILE A 73 -4.80 -11.85 29.32
CA ILE A 73 -4.22 -12.41 30.54
C ILE A 73 -4.25 -13.94 30.51
N THR A 74 -5.32 -14.56 30.00
CA THR A 74 -5.37 -16.02 29.81
C THR A 74 -4.37 -16.49 28.75
N ALA A 75 -4.17 -15.75 27.65
CA ALA A 75 -3.13 -16.07 26.67
C ALA A 75 -1.72 -15.97 27.27
N LEU A 76 -1.45 -14.96 28.10
CA LEU A 76 -0.21 -14.83 28.86
C LEU A 76 -0.01 -16.00 29.82
N ALA A 77 -1.01 -16.34 30.63
CA ALA A 77 -0.93 -17.47 31.56
C ALA A 77 -0.63 -18.78 30.82
N ARG A 78 -1.21 -19.01 29.63
CA ARG A 78 -0.90 -20.20 28.84
C ARG A 78 0.52 -20.20 28.29
N ALA A 79 1.04 -19.06 27.85
CA ALA A 79 2.39 -18.94 27.31
C ALA A 79 3.48 -19.00 28.40
N TYR A 80 3.17 -18.56 29.62
CA TYR A 80 4.13 -18.41 30.72
C TYR A 80 3.75 -19.29 31.93
N PRO A 81 4.38 -20.47 32.11
CA PRO A 81 4.01 -21.43 33.13
C PRO A 81 4.15 -20.91 34.58
N THR A 82 5.06 -19.99 34.82
CA THR A 82 5.27 -19.39 36.15
C THR A 82 4.07 -18.56 36.57
N PHE A 83 3.50 -17.76 35.67
CA PHE A 83 2.31 -16.94 35.97
C PHE A 83 1.09 -17.82 36.18
N ARG A 84 0.91 -18.83 35.32
CA ARG A 84 -0.14 -19.85 35.50
C ARG A 84 -0.08 -20.52 36.87
N ARG A 85 1.11 -20.90 37.34
CA ARG A 85 1.27 -21.54 38.65
C ARG A 85 0.91 -20.61 39.82
N CYS A 86 1.14 -19.31 39.68
CA CYS A 86 0.69 -18.33 40.68
C CYS A 86 -0.84 -18.32 40.78
N LEU A 87 -1.54 -18.21 39.65
CA LEU A 87 -3.00 -18.27 39.61
C LEU A 87 -3.55 -19.61 40.12
N GLU A 88 -2.93 -20.73 39.74
CA GLU A 88 -3.35 -22.06 40.23
C GLU A 88 -3.13 -22.19 41.75
N ALA A 89 -2.05 -21.64 42.30
CA ALA A 89 -1.77 -21.65 43.74
C ALA A 89 -2.75 -20.76 44.53
N GLU A 90 -3.11 -19.59 44.00
CA GLU A 90 -4.17 -18.76 44.57
C GLU A 90 -5.51 -19.50 44.58
N ASN A 91 -5.87 -20.15 43.47
CA ASN A 91 -7.10 -20.94 43.36
C ASN A 91 -7.12 -22.05 44.41
N GLU A 92 -5.97 -22.69 44.63
CA GLU A 92 -5.79 -23.67 45.69
C GLU A 92 -5.95 -23.09 47.09
N SER A 93 -5.50 -21.85 47.33
CA SER A 93 -5.62 -21.17 48.62
C SER A 93 -7.08 -20.85 48.98
N PHE A 94 -7.93 -20.56 47.98
CA PHE A 94 -9.36 -20.36 48.16
C PHE A 94 -10.14 -21.67 48.39
N ARG A 95 -9.50 -22.84 48.25
CA ARG A 95 -10.17 -24.13 48.49
C ARG A 95 -10.42 -24.35 49.97
N THR A 96 -11.60 -24.86 50.28
CA THR A 96 -11.88 -25.44 51.59
C THR A 96 -10.91 -26.60 51.87
N ALA A 97 -10.35 -26.64 53.08
CA ALA A 97 -9.36 -27.64 53.46
C ALA A 97 -9.84 -29.07 53.11
N PRO A 98 -8.97 -29.97 52.62
CA PRO A 98 -9.37 -31.30 52.12
C PRO A 98 -10.13 -32.18 53.13
N ARG A 99 -10.02 -31.86 54.42
CA ARG A 99 -10.72 -32.53 55.53
C ARG A 99 -12.19 -32.10 55.69
N LEU A 100 -12.57 -30.96 55.13
CA LEU A 100 -13.92 -30.38 55.19
C LEU A 100 -14.67 -30.51 53.86
N ALA A 101 -13.99 -30.85 52.76
CA ALA A 101 -14.57 -30.99 51.44
C ALA A 101 -15.20 -32.37 51.21
N LEU A 102 -16.46 -32.41 50.75
CA LEU A 102 -17.15 -33.63 50.32
C LEU A 102 -16.41 -34.29 49.15
N LYS A 103 -16.23 -35.62 49.18
CA LYS A 103 -15.42 -36.41 48.23
C LYS A 103 -15.81 -36.22 46.74
N GLN A 104 -17.03 -35.77 46.47
CA GLN A 104 -17.60 -35.51 45.13
C GLN A 104 -17.36 -34.06 44.63
N ALA A 105 -16.92 -33.15 45.49
CA ALA A 105 -16.66 -31.74 45.18
C ALA A 105 -15.16 -31.44 45.33
N ARG A 106 -14.29 -32.27 44.75
CA ARG A 106 -12.88 -31.92 44.56
C ARG A 106 -12.79 -31.15 43.25
N PRO A 107 -12.68 -29.82 43.24
CA PRO A 107 -12.45 -29.08 42.01
C PRO A 107 -11.10 -29.53 41.44
N SER A 108 -11.02 -29.67 40.12
CA SER A 108 -9.76 -29.90 39.39
C SER A 108 -8.69 -28.90 39.85
N ALA A 109 -7.44 -29.37 40.03
CA ALA A 109 -6.31 -28.48 40.30
C ALA A 109 -6.10 -27.46 39.16
N SER A 110 -6.38 -27.89 37.93
CA SER A 110 -6.30 -27.09 36.71
C SER A 110 -7.48 -26.13 36.60
N LEU A 111 -7.18 -24.85 36.36
CA LEU A 111 -8.15 -23.81 36.01
C LEU A 111 -8.68 -24.07 34.59
N THR A 112 -9.91 -24.59 34.48
CA THR A 112 -10.59 -24.82 33.19
C THR A 112 -10.84 -23.52 32.41
N GLU A 113 -10.88 -22.40 33.11
CA GLU A 113 -10.96 -21.05 32.53
C GLU A 113 -9.71 -20.68 31.71
N LEU A 114 -8.56 -21.29 32.03
CA LEU A 114 -7.32 -21.11 31.26
C LEU A 114 -7.24 -22.09 30.07
N ASP A 115 -8.27 -22.90 29.81
CA ASP A 115 -8.25 -23.83 28.69
C ASP A 115 -8.50 -23.09 27.37
N LEU A 116 -7.68 -23.41 26.37
CA LEU A 116 -7.76 -22.83 25.03
C LEU A 116 -9.15 -22.99 24.40
N SER A 117 -9.85 -24.09 24.67
CA SER A 117 -11.19 -24.34 24.13
C SER A 117 -12.22 -23.31 24.61
N VAL A 118 -12.18 -22.96 25.90
CA VAL A 118 -13.11 -21.98 26.51
C VAL A 118 -12.82 -20.59 25.95
N GLN A 119 -11.53 -20.22 25.93
CA GLN A 119 -11.09 -18.97 25.34
C GLN A 119 -11.51 -18.85 23.86
N MET A 120 -11.42 -19.95 23.11
CA MET A 120 -11.79 -19.96 21.69
C MET A 120 -13.28 -19.87 21.43
N GLU A 121 -14.09 -20.52 22.25
CA GLU A 121 -15.54 -20.39 22.17
C GLU A 121 -15.98 -18.94 22.43
N SER A 122 -15.39 -18.30 23.43
CA SER A 122 -15.61 -16.88 23.73
C SER A 122 -15.22 -15.97 22.57
N ILE A 123 -14.03 -16.14 22.00
CA ILE A 123 -13.53 -15.32 20.88
C ILE A 123 -14.39 -15.49 19.61
N LYS A 124 -14.85 -16.71 19.31
CA LYS A 124 -15.71 -16.96 18.15
C LYS A 124 -17.09 -16.30 18.27
N ASN A 125 -17.63 -16.27 19.48
CA ASN A 125 -18.95 -15.69 19.76
C ASN A 125 -18.91 -14.17 19.93
N ALA A 126 -17.72 -13.58 20.09
CA ALA A 126 -17.56 -12.14 20.22
C ALA A 126 -17.72 -11.39 18.90
N GLU A 127 -18.00 -10.08 19.01
CA GLU A 127 -18.06 -9.18 17.86
C GLU A 127 -16.72 -9.10 17.12
N VAL A 128 -16.81 -8.95 15.80
CA VAL A 128 -15.65 -8.85 14.88
C VAL A 128 -14.64 -7.81 15.38
N LYS A 129 -15.13 -6.64 15.79
CA LYS A 129 -14.31 -5.52 16.31
C LYS A 129 -13.41 -5.95 17.47
N HIS A 130 -13.96 -6.62 18.48
CA HIS A 130 -13.21 -7.02 19.67
C HIS A 130 -12.21 -8.14 19.37
N ARG A 131 -12.64 -9.18 18.64
CA ARG A 131 -11.74 -10.30 18.32
C ARG A 131 -10.60 -9.91 17.38
N THR A 132 -10.86 -9.06 16.38
CA THR A 132 -9.84 -8.63 15.43
C THR A 132 -8.80 -7.75 16.09
N ARG A 133 -9.20 -6.81 16.94
CA ARG A 133 -8.26 -5.96 17.71
C ARG A 133 -7.40 -6.76 18.66
N PHE A 134 -8.00 -7.70 19.39
CA PHE A 134 -7.27 -8.62 20.26
C PHE A 134 -6.19 -9.38 19.48
N LEU A 135 -6.57 -10.07 18.39
CA LEU A 135 -5.64 -10.87 17.61
C LEU A 135 -4.60 -10.03 16.85
N GLN A 136 -4.96 -8.85 16.35
CA GLN A 136 -4.02 -7.90 15.74
C GLN A 136 -2.95 -7.47 16.75
N SER A 137 -3.37 -7.06 17.96
CA SER A 137 -2.45 -6.67 19.03
C SER A 137 -1.55 -7.84 19.45
N LEU A 138 -2.14 -9.04 19.58
CA LEU A 138 -1.41 -10.25 19.91
C LEU A 138 -0.35 -10.60 18.86
N CYS A 139 -0.67 -10.48 17.57
CA CYS A 139 0.27 -10.76 16.49
C CYS A 139 1.35 -9.67 16.35
N ALA A 140 1.00 -8.42 16.62
CA ALA A 140 1.94 -7.30 16.58
C ALA A 140 2.95 -7.34 17.74
N LYS A 141 2.49 -7.63 18.96
CA LYS A 141 3.26 -7.41 20.21
C LYS A 141 3.55 -8.67 21.02
N GLY A 142 2.77 -9.73 20.79
CA GLY A 142 2.88 -10.98 21.55
C GLY A 142 4.01 -11.88 21.04
N THR A 143 4.32 -12.90 21.83
CA THR A 143 5.27 -13.93 21.43
C THR A 143 4.62 -14.98 20.53
N LEU A 144 5.45 -15.70 19.79
CA LEU A 144 5.01 -16.83 18.98
C LEU A 144 4.24 -17.88 19.81
N GLU A 145 4.60 -18.10 21.08
CA GLU A 145 3.91 -19.05 21.98
C GLU A 145 2.51 -18.59 22.37
N MET A 146 2.28 -17.27 22.46
CA MET A 146 0.94 -16.73 22.68
C MET A 146 0.04 -16.91 21.45
N VAL A 147 0.60 -16.75 20.25
CA VAL A 147 -0.15 -16.76 18.98
C VAL A 147 -0.42 -18.18 18.46
N LYS A 148 0.59 -19.08 18.50
CA LYS A 148 0.52 -20.46 17.98
C LYS A 148 -0.78 -21.22 18.29
N PRO A 149 -1.30 -21.20 19.53
CA PRO A 149 -2.52 -21.94 19.88
C PRO A 149 -3.76 -21.49 19.11
N PHE A 150 -3.82 -20.21 18.73
CA PHE A 150 -4.92 -19.64 17.96
C PHE A 150 -4.84 -19.99 16.47
N LEU A 151 -3.64 -20.26 15.94
CA LEU A 151 -3.41 -20.59 14.53
C LEU A 151 -3.82 -22.02 14.16
N ALA A 152 -3.75 -22.95 15.10
CA ALA A 152 -4.04 -24.36 14.87
C ALA A 152 -5.55 -24.67 14.76
N ILE A 153 -6.39 -23.67 15.03
CA ILE A 153 -7.85 -23.80 15.16
C ILE A 153 -8.48 -22.90 14.11
N GLY A 154 -9.52 -23.35 13.42
CA GLY A 154 -10.15 -22.71 12.25
C GLY A 154 -10.79 -21.33 12.47
N LEU A 155 -10.01 -20.37 12.94
CA LEU A 155 -10.25 -18.93 12.85
C LEU A 155 -9.97 -18.48 11.41
N ASP A 156 -10.75 -17.51 10.94
CA ASP A 156 -10.44 -16.83 9.69
C ASP A 156 -9.27 -15.85 9.92
N LEU A 157 -8.10 -16.19 9.40
CA LEU A 157 -6.88 -15.39 9.57
C LEU A 157 -6.84 -14.11 8.72
N ASN A 158 -7.81 -13.95 7.81
CA ASN A 158 -7.92 -12.78 6.94
C ASN A 158 -9.06 -11.84 7.36
N GLU A 159 -9.67 -12.10 8.51
CA GLU A 159 -10.79 -11.30 9.00
C GLU A 159 -10.37 -9.87 9.34
N ILE A 160 -11.20 -8.90 8.92
CA ILE A 160 -11.03 -7.47 9.16
C ILE A 160 -12.35 -6.82 9.58
N GLU A 161 -12.30 -5.85 10.50
CA GLU A 161 -13.47 -5.05 10.91
C GLU A 161 -13.94 -4.11 9.78
N ALA A 162 -12.99 -3.49 9.08
CA ALA A 162 -13.26 -2.59 7.96
C ALA A 162 -12.10 -2.63 6.97
N VAL A 163 -12.33 -2.16 5.74
CA VAL A 163 -11.32 -2.11 4.65
C VAL A 163 -10.04 -1.36 5.05
N GLN A 164 -10.14 -0.45 6.00
CA GLN A 164 -9.03 0.40 6.46
C GLN A 164 -8.21 -0.27 7.58
N HIS A 165 -8.72 -1.36 8.15
CA HIS A 165 -8.05 -2.12 9.20
C HIS A 165 -7.13 -3.20 8.62
N GLN A 166 -6.11 -3.56 9.39
CA GLN A 166 -5.08 -4.51 8.97
C GLN A 166 -5.51 -5.96 9.21
N THR A 167 -5.04 -6.89 8.38
CA THR A 167 -5.08 -8.31 8.72
C THR A 167 -4.10 -8.62 9.84
N TYR A 168 -4.22 -9.78 10.48
CA TYR A 168 -3.29 -10.23 11.52
C TYR A 168 -1.85 -10.29 11.00
N LEU A 169 -1.68 -10.75 9.76
CA LEU A 169 -0.38 -10.84 9.08
C LEU A 169 0.24 -9.46 8.85
N ARG A 170 -0.56 -8.47 8.41
CA ARG A 170 -0.10 -7.08 8.23
C ARG A 170 0.31 -6.44 9.55
N ALA A 171 -0.46 -6.64 10.61
CA ALA A 171 -0.13 -6.13 11.95
C ALA A 171 1.21 -6.70 12.46
N ALA A 172 1.45 -8.00 12.26
CA ALA A 172 2.72 -8.64 12.61
C ALA A 172 3.90 -8.10 11.77
N GLY A 173 3.73 -7.95 10.46
CA GLY A 173 4.74 -7.39 9.56
C GLY A 173 5.11 -5.94 9.90
N ARG A 174 4.11 -5.10 10.18
CA ARG A 174 4.30 -3.71 10.61
C ARG A 174 5.04 -3.60 11.95
N ALA A 175 4.80 -4.52 12.87
CA ALA A 175 5.52 -4.55 14.14
C ALA A 175 6.92 -5.19 14.03
N GLY A 176 7.22 -5.86 12.91
CA GLY A 176 8.48 -6.58 12.69
C GLY A 176 8.55 -7.94 13.40
N ASN A 177 7.41 -8.55 13.74
CA ASN A 177 7.34 -9.86 14.39
C ASN A 177 7.41 -10.99 13.35
N MET A 178 8.59 -11.16 12.73
CA MET A 178 8.76 -12.01 11.54
C MET A 178 8.52 -13.50 11.83
N GLU A 179 8.75 -13.94 13.08
CA GLU A 179 8.41 -15.29 13.52
C GLU A 179 6.90 -15.53 13.51
N VAL A 180 6.11 -14.55 13.93
CA VAL A 180 4.65 -14.62 13.86
C VAL A 180 4.16 -14.51 12.42
N VAL A 181 4.81 -13.69 11.58
CA VAL A 181 4.53 -13.64 10.13
C VAL A 181 4.71 -15.03 9.50
N ASP A 182 5.84 -15.70 9.76
CA ASP A 182 6.11 -17.05 9.24
C ASP A 182 5.08 -18.08 9.74
N ALA A 183 4.67 -17.99 11.00
CA ALA A 183 3.68 -18.89 11.58
C ALA A 183 2.27 -18.68 11.00
N LEU A 184 1.85 -17.42 10.83
CA LEU A 184 0.57 -17.07 10.19
C LEU A 184 0.52 -17.54 8.74
N MET A 185 1.60 -17.34 7.97
CA MET A 185 1.69 -17.86 6.60
C MET A 185 1.54 -19.38 6.55
N LYS A 186 2.22 -20.11 7.44
CA LYS A 186 2.12 -21.58 7.53
C LYS A 186 0.73 -22.05 7.92
N ALA A 187 -0.01 -21.24 8.67
CA ALA A 187 -1.40 -21.51 9.04
C ALA A 187 -2.40 -21.15 7.92
N GLY A 188 -1.95 -20.58 6.80
CA GLY A 188 -2.79 -20.26 5.64
C GLY A 188 -3.31 -18.82 5.60
N ALA A 189 -2.74 -17.89 6.39
CA ALA A 189 -3.03 -16.47 6.24
C ALA A 189 -2.60 -15.98 4.84
N SER A 190 -3.45 -15.18 4.20
CA SER A 190 -3.17 -14.60 2.88
C SER A 190 -2.12 -13.49 3.00
N VAL A 191 -1.09 -13.51 2.15
CA VAL A 191 -0.04 -12.49 2.11
C VAL A 191 -0.61 -11.12 1.73
N ASP A 192 -1.50 -11.12 0.74
CA ASP A 192 -2.14 -9.89 0.25
C ASP A 192 -3.45 -9.59 1.00
N GLY A 193 -3.92 -10.50 1.86
CA GLY A 193 -5.11 -10.31 2.70
C GLY A 193 -6.38 -10.05 1.88
N VAL A 194 -7.10 -8.99 2.26
CA VAL A 194 -8.33 -8.49 1.62
C VAL A 194 -8.04 -7.22 0.80
N SER A 195 -6.86 -7.12 0.20
CA SER A 195 -6.39 -5.94 -0.52
C SER A 195 -7.31 -5.56 -1.69
N ASP A 196 -7.72 -4.29 -1.73
CA ASP A 196 -8.35 -3.69 -2.91
C ASP A 196 -7.37 -2.72 -3.59
N PHE A 197 -6.57 -3.25 -4.51
CA PHE A 197 -5.61 -2.49 -5.30
C PHE A 197 -6.27 -1.46 -6.25
N ASN A 198 -7.60 -1.47 -6.40
CA ASN A 198 -8.32 -0.46 -7.17
C ASN A 198 -8.81 0.71 -6.31
N HIS A 199 -8.79 0.59 -4.98
CA HIS A 199 -9.17 1.68 -4.10
C HIS A 199 -8.13 2.81 -4.16
N PRO A 200 -8.50 4.02 -4.64
CA PRO A 200 -7.57 5.12 -4.75
C PRO A 200 -7.00 5.49 -3.38
N TYR A 201 -5.74 5.97 -3.35
CA TYR A 201 -5.02 6.40 -2.14
C TYR A 201 -4.57 5.30 -1.17
N SER A 202 -4.92 4.02 -1.38
CA SER A 202 -4.33 2.92 -0.61
C SER A 202 -2.93 2.58 -1.15
N ILE A 203 -1.89 3.04 -0.46
CA ILE A 203 -0.48 2.79 -0.85
C ILE A 203 -0.02 1.40 -0.36
N VAL A 204 -0.42 1.01 0.85
CA VAL A 204 0.03 -0.20 1.53
C VAL A 204 -1.15 -1.17 1.65
N ASN A 205 -1.10 -2.26 0.91
CA ASN A 205 -2.21 -3.20 0.74
C ASN A 205 -1.88 -4.60 1.28
N GLY A 206 -0.64 -5.05 1.13
CA GLY A 206 -0.17 -6.36 1.60
C GLY A 206 0.77 -6.29 2.81
N VAL A 207 1.16 -7.45 3.35
CA VAL A 207 2.20 -7.52 4.39
C VAL A 207 3.59 -7.14 3.87
N VAL A 208 3.87 -7.44 2.59
CA VAL A 208 5.16 -7.07 1.96
C VAL A 208 5.32 -5.55 1.94
N ASP A 209 4.26 -4.84 1.61
CA ASP A 209 4.22 -3.37 1.62
C ASP A 209 4.50 -2.80 3.01
N GLU A 210 3.89 -3.37 4.07
CA GLU A 210 4.12 -2.94 5.46
C GLU A 210 5.58 -3.18 5.87
N ILE A 211 6.16 -4.31 5.47
CA ILE A 211 7.57 -4.63 5.73
C ILE A 211 8.48 -3.63 5.01
N PHE A 212 8.19 -3.28 3.75
CA PHE A 212 8.98 -2.33 2.97
C PHE A 212 8.90 -0.91 3.53
N ASP A 213 7.70 -0.45 3.88
CA ASP A 213 7.52 0.85 4.54
C ASP A 213 8.30 0.90 5.86
N ARG A 214 8.28 -0.20 6.62
CA ARG A 214 9.05 -0.32 7.85
C ARG A 214 10.56 -0.32 7.62
N TRP A 215 11.09 -1.06 6.65
CA TRP A 215 12.53 -1.04 6.32
C TRP A 215 12.99 0.36 5.92
N ASN A 216 12.19 1.06 5.11
CA ASN A 216 12.43 2.45 4.77
C ASN A 216 12.46 3.36 6.02
N CYS A 217 11.51 3.18 6.94
CA CYS A 217 11.46 3.90 8.20
C CYS A 217 12.69 3.64 9.09
N LEU A 218 13.12 2.38 9.21
CA LEU A 218 14.32 1.98 9.96
C LEU A 218 15.58 2.63 9.38
N ARG A 219 15.74 2.58 8.07
CA ARG A 219 16.88 3.19 7.35
C ARG A 219 17.03 4.67 7.62
N HIS A 220 15.91 5.40 7.66
CA HIS A 220 15.89 6.84 7.91
C HIS A 220 15.93 7.22 9.40
N GLY A 221 16.13 6.26 10.30
CA GLY A 221 16.13 6.49 11.74
C GLY A 221 14.77 6.97 12.27
N ARG A 222 13.68 6.66 11.56
CA ARG A 222 12.30 6.97 11.93
C ARG A 222 11.48 5.67 12.09
N PRO A 223 11.92 4.68 12.88
CA PRO A 223 11.12 3.48 13.08
C PRO A 223 9.71 3.90 13.53
N ASP A 224 8.69 3.23 12.99
CA ASP A 224 7.34 3.36 13.54
C ASP A 224 7.38 3.07 15.04
N VAL A 225 6.50 3.72 15.79
CA VAL A 225 6.53 3.89 17.26
C VAL A 225 6.61 2.54 18.00
N ASP A 226 6.29 1.46 17.30
CA ASP A 226 5.93 0.16 17.83
C ASP A 226 6.79 -1.02 17.36
N ALA A 227 7.80 -0.78 16.53
CA ALA A 227 8.59 -1.83 15.87
C ALA A 227 9.63 -2.52 16.79
N HIS A 228 9.75 -3.84 16.65
CA HIS A 228 10.90 -4.61 17.16
C HIS A 228 12.18 -4.10 16.47
N GLY A 229 13.23 -3.84 17.26
CA GLY A 229 14.44 -3.14 16.80
C GLY A 229 15.40 -4.02 16.00
N HIS A 230 14.96 -4.56 14.88
CA HIS A 230 15.80 -5.34 13.97
C HIS A 230 16.16 -4.52 12.72
N SER A 231 17.32 -4.80 12.12
CA SER A 231 17.74 -4.18 10.86
C SER A 231 17.09 -4.87 9.65
N GLU A 232 17.01 -4.16 8.52
CA GLU A 232 16.56 -4.69 7.22
C GLU A 232 17.20 -6.05 6.89
N GLY A 233 18.51 -6.17 7.06
CA GLY A 233 19.24 -7.43 6.82
C GLY A 233 18.88 -8.58 7.77
N ALA A 234 18.45 -8.31 9.00
CA ALA A 234 18.05 -9.35 9.95
C ALA A 234 16.70 -9.98 9.60
N GLU A 235 15.87 -9.26 8.83
CA GLU A 235 14.52 -9.68 8.46
C GLU A 235 14.42 -10.14 7.01
N PHE A 236 15.39 -9.79 6.17
CA PHE A 236 15.43 -10.12 4.75
C PHE A 236 15.12 -11.59 4.42
N TRP A 237 15.46 -12.53 5.32
CA TRP A 237 15.16 -13.96 5.15
C TRP A 237 13.67 -14.27 4.96
N ILE A 238 12.75 -13.42 5.43
CA ILE A 238 11.30 -13.63 5.30
C ILE A 238 10.81 -13.36 3.87
N LEU A 239 11.47 -12.46 3.14
CA LEU A 239 11.00 -11.98 1.84
C LEU A 239 10.90 -13.11 0.80
N PRO A 240 11.92 -13.98 0.59
CA PRO A 240 11.77 -15.10 -0.33
C PRO A 240 10.60 -16.04 0.00
N ARG A 241 10.26 -16.20 1.29
CA ARG A 241 9.13 -17.03 1.72
C ARG A 241 7.78 -16.38 1.41
N LEU A 242 7.68 -15.07 1.60
CA LEU A 242 6.50 -14.28 1.26
C LEU A 242 6.23 -14.35 -0.24
N LEU A 243 7.26 -14.15 -1.06
CA LEU A 243 7.12 -14.20 -2.53
C LEU A 243 6.72 -15.60 -3.02
N GLN A 244 7.30 -16.67 -2.44
CA GLN A 244 6.95 -18.05 -2.81
C GLN A 244 5.54 -18.48 -2.38
N ASN A 245 4.85 -17.68 -1.56
CA ASN A 245 3.51 -18.03 -1.10
C ASN A 245 2.49 -17.90 -2.25
N PRO A 246 1.62 -18.89 -2.49
CA PRO A 246 0.67 -18.86 -3.61
C PRO A 246 -0.39 -17.75 -3.51
N THR A 247 -0.57 -17.15 -2.32
CA THR A 247 -1.51 -16.03 -2.12
C THR A 247 -0.89 -14.67 -2.45
N PHE A 248 0.42 -14.61 -2.71
CA PHE A 248 1.11 -13.39 -3.10
C PHE A 248 0.87 -13.09 -4.59
N ASN A 249 0.31 -11.92 -4.86
CA ASN A 249 0.03 -11.40 -6.19
C ASN A 249 -0.02 -9.86 -6.18
N ASP A 250 0.82 -9.22 -5.35
CA ASP A 250 0.85 -7.77 -5.25
C ASP A 250 1.41 -7.15 -6.54
N PRO A 251 0.60 -6.38 -7.30
CA PRO A 251 1.04 -5.78 -8.55
C PRO A 251 1.91 -4.53 -8.35
N ASN A 252 1.98 -3.99 -7.13
CA ASN A 252 2.64 -2.72 -6.81
C ASN A 252 3.94 -2.91 -6.02
N VAL A 253 4.30 -4.12 -5.63
CA VAL A 253 5.48 -4.40 -4.78
C VAL A 253 6.77 -3.74 -5.31
N LEU A 254 7.01 -3.83 -6.62
CA LEU A 254 8.21 -3.27 -7.25
C LEU A 254 8.12 -1.74 -7.39
N LEU A 255 6.91 -1.20 -7.58
CA LEU A 255 6.67 0.24 -7.57
C LEU A 255 6.99 0.84 -6.20
N LEU A 256 6.59 0.17 -5.11
CA LEU A 256 6.91 0.59 -3.75
C LEU A 256 8.41 0.48 -3.46
N ALA A 257 9.07 -0.59 -3.93
CA ALA A 257 10.52 -0.73 -3.80
C ALA A 257 11.26 0.46 -4.43
N VAL A 258 10.83 0.93 -5.60
CA VAL A 258 11.37 2.15 -6.26
C VAL A 258 11.17 3.38 -5.39
N TRP A 259 9.96 3.60 -4.88
CA TRP A 259 9.63 4.81 -4.11
C TRP A 259 10.32 4.86 -2.75
N TYR A 260 10.59 3.71 -2.14
CA TYR A 260 11.28 3.59 -0.87
C TYR A 260 12.80 3.45 -1.00
N GLU A 261 13.33 3.45 -2.23
CA GLU A 261 14.76 3.31 -2.52
C GLU A 261 15.41 2.11 -1.82
N LEU A 262 14.72 0.96 -1.81
CA LEU A 262 15.17 -0.24 -1.08
C LEU A 262 16.54 -0.76 -1.55
N ASP A 263 17.18 -1.61 -0.75
CA ASP A 263 18.49 -2.16 -1.09
C ASP A 263 18.46 -2.96 -2.39
N HIS A 264 19.58 -2.93 -3.12
CA HIS A 264 19.74 -3.65 -4.38
C HIS A 264 19.45 -5.16 -4.24
N ALA A 265 19.75 -5.76 -3.09
CA ALA A 265 19.45 -7.16 -2.83
C ALA A 265 17.95 -7.47 -2.87
N ILE A 266 17.11 -6.56 -2.35
CA ILE A 266 15.65 -6.71 -2.38
C ILE A 266 15.15 -6.60 -3.81
N PHE A 267 15.63 -5.60 -4.56
CA PHE A 267 15.27 -5.45 -5.97
C PHE A 267 15.57 -6.70 -6.79
N GLU A 268 16.77 -7.27 -6.64
CA GLU A 268 17.13 -8.50 -7.35
C GLU A 268 16.19 -9.65 -6.97
N THR A 269 15.88 -9.85 -5.68
CA THR A 269 14.95 -10.91 -5.29
C THR A 269 13.54 -10.73 -5.85
N LEU A 270 13.04 -9.51 -5.96
CA LEU A 270 11.75 -9.22 -6.57
C LEU A 270 11.78 -9.50 -8.08
N LEU A 271 12.85 -9.09 -8.76
CA LEU A 271 13.03 -9.29 -10.20
C LEU A 271 13.21 -10.78 -10.55
N ASP A 272 13.96 -11.52 -9.75
CA ASP A 272 14.16 -12.97 -9.89
C ASP A 272 12.85 -13.75 -9.69
N HIS A 273 11.96 -13.25 -8.83
CA HIS A 273 10.63 -13.81 -8.65
C HIS A 273 9.66 -13.45 -9.80
N GLY A 274 10.08 -12.59 -10.73
CA GLY A 274 9.27 -12.18 -11.87
C GLY A 274 8.29 -11.04 -11.58
N CYS A 275 8.47 -10.30 -10.48
CA CYS A 275 7.64 -9.14 -10.17
C CYS A 275 7.75 -8.06 -11.26
N GLY A 276 6.71 -7.22 -11.34
CA GLY A 276 6.66 -6.06 -12.23
C GLY A 276 5.84 -6.28 -13.49
N ARG A 277 5.37 -5.17 -14.07
CA ARG A 277 4.47 -5.20 -15.22
C ARG A 277 5.19 -5.51 -16.53
N ARG A 278 4.54 -6.26 -17.41
CA ARG A 278 4.99 -6.59 -18.78
C ARG A 278 4.10 -5.93 -19.84
N ASP A 279 4.65 -5.73 -21.03
CA ASP A 279 3.90 -5.15 -22.15
C ASP A 279 2.71 -6.03 -22.54
N GLY A 280 1.59 -5.38 -22.89
CA GLY A 280 0.31 -6.06 -23.16
C GLY A 280 -0.51 -6.41 -21.91
N GLN A 281 0.05 -6.33 -20.71
CA GLN A 281 -0.71 -6.52 -19.48
C GLN A 281 -1.57 -5.28 -19.15
N LYS A 282 -2.84 -5.53 -18.83
CA LYS A 282 -3.74 -4.49 -18.29
C LYS A 282 -3.29 -4.09 -16.88
N PRO A 283 -3.44 -2.81 -16.50
CA PRO A 283 -3.06 -2.36 -15.17
C PRO A 283 -3.97 -3.00 -14.10
N MET A 284 -3.37 -3.73 -13.16
CA MET A 284 -4.09 -4.45 -12.11
C MET A 284 -4.45 -3.58 -10.90
N SER A 285 -3.85 -2.39 -10.78
CA SER A 285 -4.09 -1.44 -9.69
C SER A 285 -4.38 -0.03 -10.20
N TRP A 286 -4.92 0.83 -9.33
CA TRP A 286 -5.07 2.25 -9.67
C TRP A 286 -3.72 2.95 -9.82
N GLN A 287 -2.69 2.52 -9.09
CA GLN A 287 -1.33 3.02 -9.24
C GLN A 287 -0.79 2.70 -10.63
N LEU A 288 -0.89 1.45 -11.10
CA LEU A 288 -0.43 1.10 -12.44
C LEU A 288 -1.24 1.79 -13.55
N ARG A 289 -2.51 2.16 -13.30
CA ARG A 289 -3.28 3.04 -14.20
C ARG A 289 -2.75 4.47 -14.22
N ARG A 290 -2.32 4.99 -13.06
CA ARG A 290 -1.90 6.38 -12.89
C ARG A 290 -0.44 6.60 -13.30
N TYR A 291 0.44 5.70 -12.92
CA TYR A 291 1.90 5.80 -13.05
C TYR A 291 2.45 4.97 -14.22
N GLY A 292 1.67 4.05 -14.77
CA GLY A 292 2.07 3.23 -15.91
C GLY A 292 2.83 1.98 -15.50
N SER A 293 4.16 2.00 -15.62
CA SER A 293 5.06 0.91 -15.25
C SER A 293 6.10 1.35 -14.22
N GLU A 294 6.70 0.37 -13.55
CA GLU A 294 7.75 0.57 -12.56
C GLU A 294 9.01 1.17 -13.20
N VAL A 295 9.28 0.86 -14.47
CA VAL A 295 10.37 1.45 -15.25
C VAL A 295 10.16 2.96 -15.43
N ILE A 296 8.93 3.40 -15.71
CA ILE A 296 8.61 4.83 -15.83
C ILE A 296 8.94 5.55 -14.53
N GLU A 297 8.50 4.99 -13.40
CA GLU A 297 8.70 5.60 -12.09
C GLU A 297 10.18 5.56 -11.66
N ALA A 298 10.91 4.49 -11.96
CA ALA A 298 12.33 4.40 -11.71
C ALA A 298 13.14 5.48 -12.47
N ILE A 299 12.77 5.76 -13.73
CA ILE A 299 13.37 6.86 -14.52
C ILE A 299 13.03 8.23 -13.90
N LYS A 300 11.78 8.45 -13.48
CA LYS A 300 11.37 9.70 -12.81
C LYS A 300 12.13 9.93 -11.49
N CYS A 301 12.38 8.88 -10.73
CA CYS A 301 13.13 8.90 -9.48
C CYS A 301 14.67 8.93 -9.67
N ASP A 302 15.20 8.84 -10.90
CA ASP A 302 16.66 8.73 -11.15
C ASP A 302 17.29 7.51 -10.44
N ASN A 303 16.56 6.38 -10.44
CA ASN A 303 16.96 5.14 -9.78
C ASN A 303 17.86 4.29 -10.72
N PRO A 304 19.01 3.76 -10.24
CA PRO A 304 19.93 2.96 -11.05
C PRO A 304 19.42 1.55 -11.40
N VAL A 305 18.34 1.07 -10.77
CA VAL A 305 17.80 -0.27 -11.00
C VAL A 305 17.11 -0.39 -12.38
N VAL A 306 16.93 0.72 -13.11
CA VAL A 306 16.31 0.74 -14.45
C VAL A 306 16.97 -0.27 -15.39
N THR A 307 18.30 -0.32 -15.44
CA THR A 307 19.01 -1.25 -16.33
C THR A 307 18.68 -2.71 -16.02
N ARG A 308 18.67 -3.09 -14.75
CA ARG A 308 18.28 -4.44 -14.27
C ARG A 308 16.81 -4.75 -14.58
N MET A 309 15.90 -3.80 -14.40
CA MET A 309 14.49 -3.96 -14.78
C MET A 309 14.33 -4.27 -16.28
N LEU A 310 15.09 -3.57 -17.13
CA LEU A 310 15.04 -3.79 -18.57
C LEU A 310 15.58 -5.17 -18.96
N GLU A 311 16.62 -5.66 -18.29
CA GLU A 311 17.16 -7.02 -18.49
C GLU A 311 16.15 -8.11 -18.13
N HIS A 312 15.28 -7.88 -17.14
CA HIS A 312 14.16 -8.77 -16.80
C HIS A 312 12.92 -8.58 -17.69
N GLY A 313 13.02 -7.73 -18.73
CA GLY A 313 11.99 -7.54 -19.75
C GLY A 313 10.75 -6.79 -19.26
N LEU A 314 10.90 -5.87 -18.29
CA LEU A 314 9.79 -5.05 -17.82
C LEU A 314 9.22 -4.13 -18.91
N ALA A 315 7.96 -3.73 -18.72
CA ALA A 315 7.18 -2.99 -19.70
C ALA A 315 7.81 -1.65 -20.12
N LEU A 316 8.05 -1.50 -21.42
CA LEU A 316 8.54 -0.29 -22.08
C LEU A 316 7.41 0.54 -22.70
N GLU A 317 6.37 -0.17 -23.14
CA GLU A 317 5.32 0.33 -24.01
C GLU A 317 4.02 0.61 -23.25
N VAL A 318 4.06 0.52 -21.93
CA VAL A 318 2.96 0.96 -21.09
C VAL A 318 2.98 2.49 -21.00
N GLU A 319 1.79 3.08 -21.08
CA GLU A 319 1.59 4.51 -20.87
C GLU A 319 1.15 4.79 -19.43
N ASP A 320 1.65 5.88 -18.87
CA ASP A 320 1.14 6.43 -17.61
C ASP A 320 -0.16 7.22 -17.81
N GLY A 321 -0.69 7.83 -16.74
CA GLY A 321 -1.92 8.62 -16.79
C GLY A 321 -1.86 9.87 -17.69
N TRP A 322 -0.68 10.21 -18.22
CA TRP A 322 -0.48 11.29 -19.19
C TRP A 322 -0.34 10.77 -20.64
N GLY A 323 -0.40 9.46 -20.84
CA GLY A 323 -0.16 8.84 -22.14
C GLY A 323 1.33 8.81 -22.52
N CYS A 324 2.25 8.87 -21.56
CA CYS A 324 3.69 8.88 -21.82
C CYS A 324 4.32 7.51 -21.51
N THR A 325 5.22 7.05 -22.39
CA THR A 325 5.97 5.80 -22.23
C THR A 325 7.32 6.01 -21.52
N ALA A 326 8.02 4.93 -21.20
CA ALA A 326 9.35 4.99 -20.58
C ALA A 326 10.36 5.80 -21.41
N LEU A 327 10.31 5.69 -22.75
CA LEU A 327 11.20 6.45 -23.65
C LEU A 327 10.98 7.97 -23.54
N ILE A 328 9.72 8.40 -23.39
CA ILE A 328 9.40 9.82 -23.28
C ILE A 328 9.94 10.40 -21.98
N HIS A 329 9.78 9.68 -20.86
CA HIS A 329 10.35 10.07 -19.57
C HIS A 329 11.88 10.07 -19.59
N ALA A 330 12.51 9.12 -20.30
CA ALA A 330 13.96 9.08 -20.49
C ALA A 330 14.46 10.31 -21.27
N LEU A 331 13.77 10.72 -22.34
CA LEU A 331 14.10 11.92 -23.11
C LEU A 331 13.89 13.19 -22.30
N ASP A 332 12.85 13.25 -21.48
CA ASP A 332 12.61 14.41 -20.60
C ASP A 332 13.68 14.55 -19.53
N LYS A 333 14.23 13.43 -19.02
CA LYS A 333 15.35 13.40 -18.06
C LYS A 333 16.72 13.74 -18.68
N GLY A 334 16.85 13.75 -20.00
CA GLY A 334 18.13 13.95 -20.68
C GLY A 334 19.05 12.74 -20.52
N ILE A 335 20.36 12.97 -20.33
CA ILE A 335 21.30 11.86 -20.11
C ILE A 335 21.06 11.18 -18.75
N GLY A 336 20.68 11.91 -17.70
CA GLY A 336 20.47 11.32 -16.37
C GLY A 336 21.74 10.69 -15.78
N ARG A 337 21.61 9.85 -14.74
CA ARG A 337 22.74 9.11 -14.14
C ARG A 337 23.26 7.98 -15.02
N GLU A 338 22.36 7.22 -15.64
CA GLU A 338 22.71 5.97 -16.34
C GLU A 338 22.45 6.00 -17.85
N ASN A 339 22.24 7.18 -18.44
CA ASN A 339 21.86 7.29 -19.85
C ASN A 339 20.60 6.48 -20.17
N TYR A 340 19.50 6.79 -19.47
CA TYR A 340 18.22 6.08 -19.60
C TYR A 340 17.72 6.00 -21.03
N THR A 341 17.96 7.04 -21.84
CA THR A 341 17.62 7.04 -23.27
C THR A 341 18.33 5.90 -24.00
N GLN A 342 19.62 5.71 -23.74
CA GLN A 342 20.37 4.61 -24.33
C GLN A 342 19.82 3.26 -23.86
N ALA A 343 19.65 3.08 -22.55
CA ALA A 343 19.17 1.83 -21.97
C ALA A 343 17.81 1.39 -22.55
N VAL A 344 16.84 2.32 -22.61
CA VAL A 344 15.49 2.07 -23.13
C VAL A 344 15.50 1.80 -24.64
N VAL A 345 16.32 2.53 -25.42
CA VAL A 345 16.47 2.30 -26.87
C VAL A 345 17.10 0.95 -27.16
N THR A 346 18.13 0.55 -26.38
CA THR A 346 18.78 -0.77 -26.52
C THR A 346 17.87 -1.91 -26.10
N ALA A 347 17.01 -1.69 -25.09
CA ALA A 347 16.01 -2.65 -24.67
C ALA A 347 14.86 -2.85 -25.69
N GLY A 348 14.81 -2.02 -26.74
CA GLY A 348 13.93 -2.25 -27.88
C GLY A 348 12.66 -1.39 -27.91
N ALA A 349 12.57 -0.32 -27.11
CA ALA A 349 11.41 0.57 -27.08
C ALA A 349 10.99 1.06 -28.48
N ASP A 350 9.69 1.25 -28.71
CA ASP A 350 9.14 1.79 -29.94
C ASP A 350 9.52 3.28 -30.06
N LEU A 351 10.22 3.60 -31.15
CA LEU A 351 10.75 4.95 -31.41
C LEU A 351 9.77 5.84 -32.15
N GLU A 352 8.63 5.30 -32.60
CA GLU A 352 7.64 6.01 -33.42
C GLU A 352 6.27 6.12 -32.71
N ARG A 353 6.14 5.55 -31.51
CA ARG A 353 4.89 5.56 -30.75
C ARG A 353 4.53 6.96 -30.27
N ARG A 354 3.31 7.39 -30.56
CA ARG A 354 2.80 8.70 -30.14
C ARG A 354 2.36 8.69 -28.68
N THR A 355 2.65 9.77 -27.97
CA THR A 355 2.14 10.02 -26.62
C THR A 355 0.65 10.36 -26.63
N GLY A 356 0.04 10.44 -25.46
CA GLY A 356 -1.34 10.93 -25.28
C GLY A 356 -1.57 12.35 -25.81
N CYS A 357 -0.54 13.19 -25.87
CA CYS A 357 -0.58 14.51 -26.51
C CYS A 357 -0.22 14.51 -28.01
N GLY A 358 0.01 13.33 -28.58
CA GLY A 358 0.19 13.11 -30.01
C GLY A 358 1.62 13.26 -30.53
N TYR A 359 2.60 13.57 -29.68
CA TYR A 359 3.99 13.70 -30.11
C TYR A 359 4.65 12.33 -30.29
N THR A 360 5.42 12.16 -31.35
CA THR A 360 6.41 11.06 -31.44
C THR A 360 7.60 11.35 -30.51
N PRO A 361 8.40 10.34 -30.13
CA PRO A 361 9.58 10.55 -29.31
C PRO A 361 10.58 11.52 -29.96
N LEU A 362 10.69 11.50 -31.30
CA LEU A 362 11.55 12.42 -32.05
C LEU A 362 11.03 13.86 -31.99
N GLU A 363 9.73 14.08 -32.19
CA GLU A 363 9.10 15.41 -32.08
C GLU A 363 9.21 15.97 -30.64
N PHE A 364 9.10 15.09 -29.64
CA PHE A 364 9.29 15.45 -28.24
C PHE A 364 10.73 15.91 -27.96
N ALA A 365 11.74 15.16 -28.43
CA ALA A 365 13.14 15.54 -28.32
C ALA A 365 13.45 16.88 -29.03
N GLU A 366 12.85 17.14 -30.19
CA GLU A 366 12.97 18.45 -30.87
C GLU A 366 12.37 19.60 -30.06
N THR A 367 11.25 19.34 -29.40
CA THR A 367 10.60 20.31 -28.52
C THR A 367 11.50 20.64 -27.33
N ASN A 368 12.14 19.63 -26.72
CA ASN A 368 13.12 19.84 -25.65
C ASN A 368 14.31 20.68 -26.11
N MET A 369 14.87 20.42 -27.29
CA MET A 369 15.96 21.24 -27.86
C MET A 369 15.55 22.70 -28.14
N ARG A 370 14.27 22.96 -28.44
CA ARG A 370 13.73 24.32 -28.69
C ARG A 370 13.33 25.05 -27.40
N ALA A 371 13.29 24.35 -26.27
CA ALA A 371 12.98 24.96 -24.98
C ALA A 371 14.08 25.95 -24.54
N ARG A 372 13.79 26.74 -23.50
CA ARG A 372 14.79 27.65 -22.92
C ARG A 372 15.67 26.88 -21.94
N HIS A 373 16.96 26.79 -22.25
CA HIS A 373 17.94 26.10 -21.40
C HIS A 373 18.65 27.03 -20.39
N PRO A 374 19.13 26.48 -19.26
CA PRO A 374 18.92 25.11 -18.80
C PRO A 374 17.45 24.87 -18.44
N ARG A 375 16.87 23.77 -18.91
CA ARG A 375 15.45 23.45 -18.68
C ARG A 375 15.31 22.53 -17.47
N MET A 376 14.16 22.63 -16.81
CA MET A 376 13.73 21.61 -15.86
C MET A 376 12.95 20.52 -16.62
N PRO A 377 13.04 19.24 -16.21
CA PRO A 377 12.08 18.21 -16.60
C PRO A 377 10.64 18.67 -16.33
N GLN A 378 9.67 18.12 -17.07
CA GLN A 378 8.26 18.48 -16.97
C GLN A 378 7.70 18.08 -15.59
N ARG A 379 7.69 19.03 -14.65
CA ARG A 379 7.22 18.81 -13.27
C ARG A 379 5.77 18.35 -13.17
N THR A 380 4.95 18.67 -14.15
CA THR A 380 3.53 18.28 -14.22
C THR A 380 3.33 16.77 -14.32
N TRP A 381 4.34 16.02 -14.74
CA TRP A 381 4.29 14.56 -14.82
C TRP A 381 4.53 13.86 -13.48
N ASN A 382 5.02 14.60 -12.48
CA ASN A 382 5.24 14.10 -11.12
C ASN A 382 3.96 14.29 -10.32
N THR A 383 3.18 13.22 -10.20
CA THR A 383 1.86 13.23 -9.54
C THR A 383 1.94 13.11 -8.02
N LYS A 384 3.11 12.80 -7.46
CA LYS A 384 3.40 12.96 -6.04
C LYS A 384 4.05 14.33 -5.83
N SER A 385 3.53 15.09 -4.87
CA SER A 385 4.18 16.28 -4.28
C SER A 385 5.47 15.93 -3.50
N LEU A 386 6.12 14.81 -3.79
CA LEU A 386 7.25 14.32 -3.05
C LEU A 386 8.55 14.86 -3.63
N GLU A 387 9.34 15.36 -2.69
CA GLU A 387 10.75 15.76 -2.74
C GLU A 387 11.71 14.66 -3.28
N VAL A 388 11.19 13.56 -3.85
CA VAL A 388 11.94 12.35 -4.26
C VAL A 388 12.27 12.32 -5.76
N CYS A 389 11.52 13.05 -6.61
CA CYS A 389 11.91 13.18 -8.01
C CYS A 389 13.10 14.15 -8.11
N ASN A 390 14.32 13.61 -8.08
CA ASN A 390 15.57 14.34 -8.28
C ASN A 390 15.54 15.03 -9.66
N SER A 391 14.98 16.24 -9.72
CA SER A 391 14.92 17.05 -10.91
C SER A 391 16.15 17.95 -10.95
N ARG A 392 17.13 17.58 -11.78
CA ARG A 392 18.27 18.44 -12.10
C ARG A 392 17.97 19.31 -13.32
N LEU A 393 18.71 20.40 -13.45
CA LEU A 393 18.73 21.20 -14.66
C LEU A 393 19.39 20.42 -15.81
N ILE A 394 18.77 20.48 -16.98
CA ILE A 394 19.21 19.82 -18.21
C ILE A 394 19.76 20.88 -19.16
N SER A 395 20.97 20.63 -19.67
CA SER A 395 21.63 21.53 -20.62
C SER A 395 21.23 21.23 -22.06
N VAL A 396 21.50 22.18 -22.97
CA VAL A 396 21.21 22.00 -24.41
C VAL A 396 21.99 20.81 -24.96
N GLU A 397 23.23 20.61 -24.48
CA GLU A 397 24.13 19.55 -24.93
C GLU A 397 23.57 18.17 -24.63
N GLU A 398 22.90 17.99 -23.49
CA GLU A 398 22.27 16.73 -23.10
C GLU A 398 21.04 16.41 -23.95
N ASP A 399 20.16 17.40 -24.17
CA ASP A 399 19.03 17.23 -25.08
C ASP A 399 19.49 16.98 -26.52
N ARG A 400 20.58 17.64 -26.94
CA ARG A 400 21.19 17.40 -28.25
C ARG A 400 21.75 15.98 -28.34
N ALA A 401 22.39 15.48 -27.29
CA ALA A 401 22.93 14.13 -27.25
C ALA A 401 21.83 13.06 -27.34
N THR A 402 20.76 13.20 -26.55
CA THR A 402 19.60 12.29 -26.58
C THR A 402 18.87 12.35 -27.94
N TYR A 403 18.71 13.54 -28.52
CA TYR A 403 18.16 13.69 -29.88
C TYR A 403 19.01 12.99 -30.94
N ILE A 404 20.34 13.19 -30.93
CA ILE A 404 21.24 12.53 -31.89
C ILE A 404 21.17 11.02 -31.74
N MET A 405 21.15 10.51 -30.51
CA MET A 405 21.04 9.09 -30.21
C MET A 405 19.74 8.50 -30.77
N LEU A 406 18.61 9.16 -30.50
CA LEU A 406 17.30 8.73 -31.00
C LEU A 406 17.25 8.75 -32.53
N LYS A 407 17.73 9.83 -33.15
CA LYS A 407 17.77 9.96 -34.61
C LYS A 407 18.63 8.88 -35.26
N ARG A 408 19.78 8.57 -34.65
CA ARG A 408 20.65 7.48 -35.09
C ARG A 408 19.94 6.13 -34.99
N ALA A 409 19.33 5.83 -33.85
CA ALA A 409 18.61 4.58 -33.63
C ALA A 409 17.43 4.39 -34.62
N ILE A 410 16.68 5.46 -34.91
CA ILE A 410 15.61 5.45 -35.93
C ILE A 410 16.21 5.15 -37.31
N GLY A 411 17.33 5.77 -37.67
CA GLY A 411 18.02 5.53 -38.94
C GLY A 411 18.50 4.09 -39.08
N GLU A 412 19.13 3.54 -38.04
CA GLU A 412 19.61 2.16 -38.00
C GLU A 412 18.47 1.15 -38.15
N ARG A 413 17.35 1.33 -37.42
CA ARG A 413 16.17 0.45 -37.53
C ARG A 413 15.48 0.55 -38.89
N LYS A 414 15.40 1.74 -39.49
CA LYS A 414 14.85 1.92 -40.85
C LYS A 414 15.75 1.27 -41.91
N GLY A 415 17.06 1.41 -41.80
CA GLY A 415 18.04 0.73 -42.64
C GLY A 415 17.94 -0.80 -42.53
N HIS A 416 17.82 -1.32 -41.31
CA HIS A 416 17.66 -2.75 -41.06
C HIS A 416 16.33 -3.31 -41.62
N ARG A 417 15.24 -2.54 -41.54
CA ARG A 417 13.96 -2.92 -42.16
C ARG A 417 14.02 -2.90 -43.69
N ALA A 418 14.79 -1.98 -44.27
CA ALA A 418 15.02 -1.92 -45.71
C ALA A 418 15.88 -3.09 -46.22
N THR A 419 16.91 -3.52 -45.47
CA THR A 419 17.70 -4.71 -45.80
C THR A 419 16.93 -6.02 -45.62
N LEU A 420 16.13 -6.15 -44.56
CA LEU A 420 15.27 -7.32 -44.36
C LEU A 420 14.17 -7.44 -45.43
N SER A 421 13.59 -6.32 -45.86
CA SER A 421 12.60 -6.32 -46.95
C SER A 421 13.24 -6.69 -48.30
N THR A 422 14.43 -6.18 -48.61
CA THR A 422 15.17 -6.56 -49.84
C THR A 422 15.63 -8.03 -49.82
N CYS A 423 16.04 -8.58 -48.67
CA CYS A 423 16.30 -10.02 -48.51
C CYS A 423 15.03 -10.88 -48.65
N ARG A 424 13.87 -10.41 -48.18
CA ARG A 424 12.57 -11.07 -48.42
C ARG A 424 12.16 -11.05 -49.90
N PHE A 425 12.49 -9.99 -50.63
CA PHE A 425 12.27 -9.91 -52.08
C PHE A 425 13.18 -10.85 -52.89
N GLN A 426 14.35 -11.23 -52.37
CA GLN A 426 15.21 -12.24 -53.01
C GLN A 426 14.74 -13.69 -52.82
N TYR A 427 13.90 -13.98 -51.82
CA TYR A 427 13.39 -15.32 -51.55
C TYR A 427 11.97 -15.61 -52.08
N HIS A 428 11.29 -14.63 -52.69
CA HIS A 428 9.94 -14.84 -53.24
C HIS A 428 9.87 -15.30 -54.71
N ASN A 429 10.98 -15.78 -55.28
CA ASN A 429 11.00 -16.50 -56.57
C ASN A 429 11.11 -18.03 -56.39
N SER A 430 10.42 -18.59 -55.40
CA SER A 430 10.04 -20.01 -55.44
C SER A 430 8.67 -20.21 -54.76
N SER A 431 7.83 -20.92 -55.49
CA SER A 431 6.40 -21.20 -55.28
C SER A 431 6.05 -21.86 -53.94
N LEU A 432 4.95 -21.43 -53.29
CA LEU A 432 3.74 -22.26 -53.02
C LEU A 432 2.76 -21.55 -52.04
N THR A 433 1.53 -21.37 -52.55
CA THR A 433 0.21 -21.43 -51.89
C THR A 433 -0.03 -20.74 -50.53
N SER A 434 -0.68 -19.57 -50.62
CA SER A 434 -1.94 -19.20 -49.94
C SER A 434 -2.35 -20.00 -48.69
N ASN A 435 -2.35 -19.33 -47.54
CA ASN A 435 -3.51 -19.29 -46.64
C ASN A 435 -3.59 -17.91 -45.98
N ARG A 436 -4.58 -17.11 -46.42
CA ARG A 436 -5.00 -15.85 -45.78
C ARG A 436 -5.68 -16.20 -44.45
N VAL A 437 -5.15 -15.67 -43.36
CA VAL A 437 -5.92 -15.46 -42.12
C VAL A 437 -6.35 -14.00 -42.13
N GLU A 438 -7.65 -13.77 -42.26
CA GLU A 438 -8.28 -12.45 -42.17
C GLU A 438 -8.21 -11.95 -40.72
N ILE A 439 -7.62 -10.77 -40.51
CA ILE A 439 -7.72 -10.01 -39.26
C ILE A 439 -8.88 -9.01 -39.46
N PRO A 440 -9.91 -9.01 -38.61
CA PRO A 440 -11.05 -8.14 -38.79
C PRO A 440 -10.67 -6.67 -38.50
N SER A 441 -11.00 -5.80 -39.44
CA SER A 441 -10.95 -4.35 -39.29
C SER A 441 -12.09 -3.88 -38.39
N SER A 442 -11.80 -3.49 -37.16
CA SER A 442 -12.74 -2.71 -36.34
C SER A 442 -12.52 -1.22 -36.64
N ASN A 443 -13.22 -0.75 -37.68
CA ASN A 443 -13.71 0.62 -37.73
C ASN A 443 -14.67 0.79 -36.55
N ASP A 444 -14.33 1.67 -35.61
CA ASP A 444 -15.34 2.43 -34.85
C ASP A 444 -14.68 3.69 -34.29
N SER A 445 -14.46 4.63 -35.21
CA SER A 445 -14.18 6.02 -34.91
C SER A 445 -15.50 6.73 -34.57
N PHE A 446 -15.80 6.90 -33.28
CA PHE A 446 -16.65 7.99 -32.82
C PHE A 446 -16.08 8.58 -31.53
N PHE A 447 -15.19 9.56 -31.72
CA PHE A 447 -14.78 10.50 -30.67
C PHE A 447 -16.00 11.33 -30.25
N SER A 448 -16.55 11.04 -29.06
CA SER A 448 -17.50 11.93 -28.40
C SER A 448 -16.76 12.93 -27.55
N ILE A 449 -17.11 14.22 -27.66
CA ILE A 449 -16.63 15.36 -26.86
C ILE A 449 -16.75 15.10 -25.34
N ARG A 450 -17.52 14.09 -24.91
CA ARG A 450 -17.56 13.59 -23.53
C ARG A 450 -16.25 12.98 -23.03
N SER A 451 -15.42 12.36 -23.87
CA SER A 451 -14.17 11.72 -23.41
C SER A 451 -13.11 12.73 -23.00
N VAL A 452 -13.09 13.90 -23.66
CA VAL A 452 -12.19 15.01 -23.36
C VAL A 452 -12.58 15.69 -22.05
N LEU A 453 -13.88 15.87 -21.80
CA LEU A 453 -14.39 16.46 -20.55
C LEU A 453 -14.23 15.53 -19.34
N HIS A 454 -14.16 14.21 -19.54
CA HIS A 454 -13.97 13.27 -18.43
C HIS A 454 -12.52 13.28 -17.89
N SER A 455 -11.51 13.57 -18.73
CA SER A 455 -10.10 13.61 -18.29
C SER A 455 -9.77 14.87 -17.46
N SER A 456 -10.51 15.96 -17.67
CA SER A 456 -10.35 17.21 -16.93
C SER A 456 -11.06 17.21 -15.56
N TYR A 457 -11.85 16.19 -15.24
CA TYR A 457 -12.67 16.12 -14.02
C TYR A 457 -12.06 15.27 -12.89
N ILE A 458 -10.96 14.57 -13.15
CA ILE A 458 -10.30 13.69 -12.15
C ILE A 458 -9.45 14.50 -11.14
N GLY A 459 -9.42 15.83 -11.26
CA GLY A 459 -8.62 16.73 -10.43
C GLY A 459 -9.28 17.25 -9.14
N ILE A 460 -10.55 16.94 -8.86
CA ILE A 460 -11.24 17.40 -7.64
C ILE A 460 -12.20 16.30 -7.15
N GLU A 461 -11.68 15.31 -6.43
CA GLU A 461 -12.48 14.51 -5.50
C GLU A 461 -11.96 14.73 -4.09
N ARG A 462 -12.51 15.76 -3.44
CA ARG A 462 -12.45 15.96 -2.00
C ARG A 462 -13.89 15.79 -1.51
N ASP A 463 -14.11 14.83 -0.62
CA ASP A 463 -15.31 14.64 0.22
C ASP A 463 -16.69 14.82 -0.46
N TRP A 464 -17.21 13.72 -1.00
CA TRP A 464 -18.49 13.67 -1.73
C TRP A 464 -19.76 13.88 -0.89
N SER A 465 -19.69 13.97 0.44
CA SER A 465 -20.85 14.30 1.29
C SER A 465 -21.13 15.80 1.41
N ASP A 466 -20.10 16.66 1.37
CA ASP A 466 -20.25 18.13 1.44
C ASP A 466 -20.31 18.80 0.06
N VAL A 467 -19.80 18.12 -0.99
CA VAL A 467 -19.78 18.64 -2.36
C VAL A 467 -21.16 18.65 -3.03
N GLN A 468 -22.08 17.74 -2.65
CA GLN A 468 -23.42 17.74 -3.28
C GLN A 468 -24.21 19.03 -3.00
N LEU A 469 -24.09 19.63 -1.81
CA LEU A 469 -24.76 20.89 -1.47
C LEU A 469 -24.14 22.10 -2.16
N THR A 470 -22.82 22.13 -2.35
CA THR A 470 -22.11 23.23 -3.00
C THR A 470 -22.20 23.18 -4.52
N VAL A 471 -22.20 21.98 -5.13
CA VAL A 471 -22.45 21.79 -6.57
C VAL A 471 -23.91 22.13 -6.92
N LEU A 472 -24.88 21.73 -6.08
CA LEU A 472 -26.27 22.13 -6.28
C LEU A 472 -26.45 23.65 -6.15
N GLY A 473 -25.79 24.28 -5.18
CA GLY A 473 -25.80 25.73 -4.98
C GLY A 473 -25.16 26.51 -6.15
N THR A 474 -24.06 26.02 -6.71
CA THR A 474 -23.40 26.64 -7.88
C THR A 474 -24.23 26.49 -9.17
N ILE A 475 -24.89 25.34 -9.36
CA ILE A 475 -25.82 25.14 -10.47
C ILE A 475 -27.05 26.05 -10.34
N LEU A 476 -27.63 26.17 -9.14
CA LEU A 476 -28.79 27.04 -8.88
C LEU A 476 -28.46 28.52 -9.06
N THR A 477 -27.26 28.96 -8.66
CA THR A 477 -26.79 30.34 -8.87
C THR A 477 -26.45 30.63 -10.34
N ALA A 478 -25.90 29.67 -11.07
CA ALA A 478 -25.70 29.82 -12.51
C ALA A 478 -27.04 29.91 -13.26
N LEU A 479 -28.01 29.06 -12.90
CA LEU A 479 -29.36 29.10 -13.47
C LEU A 479 -30.09 30.40 -13.14
N SER A 480 -29.95 30.92 -11.92
CA SER A 480 -30.56 32.21 -11.55
C SER A 480 -29.93 33.38 -12.30
N LEU A 481 -28.61 33.38 -12.53
CA LEU A 481 -27.93 34.40 -13.34
C LEU A 481 -28.34 34.35 -14.81
N VAL A 482 -28.50 33.14 -15.38
CA VAL A 482 -29.02 32.98 -16.75
C VAL A 482 -30.47 33.46 -16.84
N TRP A 483 -31.30 33.13 -15.85
CA TRP A 483 -32.69 33.57 -15.79
C TRP A 483 -32.80 35.10 -15.68
N VAL A 484 -32.01 35.74 -14.81
CA VAL A 484 -31.96 37.21 -14.69
C VAL A 484 -31.52 37.86 -16.00
N LYS A 485 -30.54 37.29 -16.71
CA LYS A 485 -30.11 37.79 -18.03
C LYS A 485 -31.20 37.63 -19.10
N MET A 486 -31.93 36.51 -19.09
CA MET A 486 -33.07 36.32 -20.01
C MET A 486 -34.21 37.28 -19.71
N VAL A 487 -34.57 37.47 -18.43
CA VAL A 487 -35.61 38.42 -18.03
C VAL A 487 -35.20 39.85 -18.38
N ALA A 488 -33.94 40.24 -18.18
CA ALA A 488 -33.44 41.55 -18.58
C ALA A 488 -33.47 41.74 -20.11
N ALA A 489 -33.11 40.71 -20.89
CA ALA A 489 -33.19 40.74 -22.35
C ALA A 489 -34.63 40.86 -22.85
N LEU A 490 -35.56 40.09 -22.26
CA LEU A 490 -36.99 40.18 -22.54
C LEU A 490 -37.55 41.56 -22.18
N TRP A 491 -37.16 42.12 -21.02
CA TRP A 491 -37.58 43.45 -20.62
C TRP A 491 -37.08 44.54 -21.56
N LYS A 492 -35.86 44.41 -22.09
CA LYS A 492 -35.28 45.29 -23.12
C LYS A 492 -36.03 45.19 -24.46
N LEU A 493 -36.49 43.99 -24.81
CA LEU A 493 -37.36 43.72 -25.98
C LEU A 493 -38.77 44.30 -25.82
N PHE A 494 -39.33 44.26 -24.60
CA PHE A 494 -40.64 44.84 -24.30
C PHE A 494 -40.60 46.38 -24.15
N SER A 495 -39.51 46.95 -23.63
CA SER A 495 -39.35 48.42 -23.52
C SER A 495 -39.13 49.08 -24.88
N THR A 496 -38.39 48.43 -25.78
CA THR A 496 -38.24 48.87 -27.18
C THR A 496 -39.54 48.79 -27.97
N ARG A 497 -40.40 47.79 -27.71
CA ARG A 497 -41.76 47.72 -28.30
C ARG A 497 -42.75 48.74 -27.74
N ARG A 498 -42.61 49.19 -26.48
CA ARG A 498 -43.47 50.26 -25.92
C ARG A 498 -43.08 51.66 -26.44
N GLY A 499 -41.80 51.91 -26.72
CA GLY A 499 -41.35 53.17 -27.33
C GLY A 499 -41.79 53.36 -28.79
N ALA A 500 -42.11 52.27 -29.50
CA ALA A 500 -42.59 52.31 -30.89
C ALA A 500 -44.12 52.46 -31.04
N ARG A 501 -44.89 52.40 -29.94
CA ARG A 501 -46.37 52.55 -29.96
C ARG A 501 -46.86 53.92 -29.47
N THR A 502 -45.97 54.85 -29.12
CA THR A 502 -46.32 56.25 -28.75
C THR A 502 -45.87 57.30 -29.77
N LYS A 503 -45.60 56.87 -31.02
CA LYS A 503 -45.49 57.74 -32.19
C LYS A 503 -46.41 57.23 -33.30
N LEU A 504 -47.71 57.39 -33.08
CA LEU A 504 -48.74 57.51 -34.10
C LEU A 504 -49.83 58.42 -33.55
#